data_AF-A0A960R084-F1
#
_entry.id   AF-A0A960R084-F1
#
_cell.length_a   1.000
_cell.length_b   1.000
_cell.length_c   1.000
_cell.angle_alpha   90.00
_cell.angle_beta   90.00
_cell.angle_gamma   90.00
#
_symmetry.space_group_name_H-M   'P 1'
#
loop_
_entity.id
_entity.type
_entity.pdbx_description
1 polymer ?
#
loop_
_entity_poly.entity_id
_entity_poly.type
_entity_poly.pdbx_seq_one_letter_code
_entity_poly.pdbx_strand_id
1 'polypeptide(L)'
;MRPLSRTLILTLYAIYILDLMGLVFVYVVIPPLLLDPHASMVSSTLSLSSRNILIGLLVATYPFAQFFAAPTLGDLSDRLGRRSILLLSTLGTALMFILSGLSIVLGSVTLLFISRFLAGIFA
;
A
#
# COMPACT_ATOMS: atom_id res chain seq x y z
N MET A 1 16.07 24.14 -19.58
CA MET A 1 15.00 23.18 -19.19
C MET A 1 13.83 23.36 -20.14
N ARG A 2 13.39 22.31 -20.86
CA ARG A 2 12.20 22.40 -21.73
C ARG A 2 10.97 22.60 -20.82
N PRO A 3 10.03 23.50 -21.16
CA PRO A 3 8.83 23.69 -20.35
C PRO A 3 8.02 22.38 -20.31
N LEU A 4 7.64 21.95 -19.11
CA LEU A 4 6.81 20.77 -18.93
C LEU A 4 5.45 21.01 -19.61
N SER A 5 5.04 20.07 -20.46
CA SER A 5 3.71 20.10 -21.07
C SER A 5 2.63 20.04 -19.98
N ARG A 6 1.56 20.83 -20.12
CA ARG A 6 0.40 20.79 -19.21
C ARG A 6 -0.14 19.37 -19.04
N THR A 7 -0.15 18.59 -20.11
CA THR A 7 -0.61 17.19 -20.10
C THR A 7 0.24 16.32 -19.17
N LEU A 8 1.57 16.51 -19.17
CA LEU A 8 2.47 15.73 -18.30
C LEU A 8 2.20 16.00 -16.82
N ILE A 9 2.03 17.28 -16.46
CA ILE A 9 1.73 17.68 -15.09
C ILE A 9 0.41 17.06 -14.64
N LEU A 10 -0.63 17.16 -15.49
CA LEU A 10 -1.94 16.56 -15.20
C LEU A 10 -1.87 15.04 -15.02
N THR A 11 -1.09 14.33 -15.86
CA THR A 11 -0.90 12.88 -15.72
C THR A 11 -0.23 12.53 -14.40
N LEU A 12 0.81 13.25 -13.98
CA LEU A 12 1.50 12.99 -12.72
C LEU A 12 0.57 13.23 -11.52
N TYR A 13 -0.20 14.31 -11.52
CA TYR A 13 -1.19 14.55 -10.47
C TYR A 13 -2.28 13.48 -10.44
N ALA A 14 -2.76 13.03 -11.60
CA ALA A 14 -3.76 11.96 -11.66
C ALA A 14 -3.24 10.66 -11.04
N ILE A 15 -1.99 10.27 -11.36
CA ILE A 15 -1.35 9.09 -10.76
C ILE A 15 -1.22 9.26 -9.25
N TYR A 16 -0.74 10.41 -8.79
CA TYR A 16 -0.56 10.69 -7.38
C TYR A 16 -1.88 10.66 -6.59
N ILE A 17 -2.95 11.24 -7.14
CA ILE A 17 -4.28 11.22 -6.52
C ILE A 17 -4.79 9.78 -6.43
N LEU A 18 -4.66 9.00 -7.52
CA LEU A 18 -5.08 7.61 -7.53
C LEU A 18 -4.35 6.77 -6.47
N ASP A 19 -3.05 7.01 -6.30
CA ASP A 19 -2.23 6.33 -5.31
C ASP A 19 -2.64 6.70 -3.87
N LEU A 20 -2.83 8.00 -3.60
CA LEU A 20 -3.33 8.48 -2.31
C LEU A 20 -4.70 7.91 -1.96
N MET A 21 -5.61 7.82 -2.94
CA MET A 21 -6.91 7.19 -2.73
C MET A 21 -6.77 5.74 -2.29
N GLY A 22 -5.90 4.97 -2.96
CA GLY A 22 -5.62 3.58 -2.60
C GLY A 22 -5.15 3.43 -1.15
N LEU A 23 -4.24 4.29 -0.72
CA LEU A 23 -3.73 4.31 0.66
C LEU A 23 -4.82 4.68 1.67
N VAL A 24 -5.65 5.68 1.37
CA VAL A 24 -6.78 6.07 2.23
C VAL A 24 -7.80 4.94 2.36
N PHE A 25 -8.13 4.24 1.27
CA PHE A 25 -9.05 3.10 1.32
C PHE A 25 -8.57 2.01 2.27
N VAL A 26 -7.27 1.73 2.29
CA VAL A 26 -6.68 0.75 3.21
C VAL A 26 -6.91 1.16 4.65
N TYR A 27 -6.69 2.42 5.00
CA TYR A 27 -6.88 2.91 6.37
C TYR A 27 -8.34 2.98 6.80
N VAL A 28 -9.27 3.17 5.87
CA VAL A 28 -10.71 3.17 6.19
C VAL A 28 -11.26 1.75 6.28
N VAL A 29 -10.79 0.82 5.46
CA VAL A 29 -11.35 -0.54 5.33
C VAL A 29 -10.74 -1.52 6.34
N ILE A 30 -9.44 -1.43 6.63
CA ILE A 30 -8.76 -2.42 7.50
C ILE A 30 -9.27 -2.40 8.95
N PRO A 31 -9.42 -1.24 9.63
CA PRO A 31 -9.86 -1.23 11.03
C PRO A 31 -11.20 -1.94 11.28
N PRO A 32 -12.30 -1.65 10.54
CA PRO A 32 -13.56 -2.36 10.78
C PRO A 32 -13.46 -3.87 10.51
N LEU A 33 -12.66 -4.31 9.54
CA LEU A 33 -12.45 -5.73 9.24
C LEU A 33 -11.69 -6.49 10.33
N LEU A 34 -10.87 -5.81 11.14
CA LEU A 34 -10.09 -6.42 12.22
C LEU A 34 -10.74 -6.22 13.60
N LEU A 35 -11.56 -5.17 13.77
CA LEU A 35 -12.25 -4.87 15.02
C LEU A 35 -13.58 -5.62 15.17
N ASP A 36 -14.29 -5.86 14.07
CA ASP A 36 -15.57 -6.56 14.12
C ASP A 36 -15.36 -8.03 14.56
N PRO A 37 -15.98 -8.51 15.66
CA PRO A 37 -15.90 -9.90 16.09
C PRO A 37 -16.51 -10.89 15.09
N HIS A 38 -17.37 -10.43 14.19
CA HIS A 38 -18.01 -11.23 13.15
C HIS A 38 -17.23 -11.25 11.83
N ALA A 39 -16.20 -10.41 11.70
CA ALA A 39 -15.33 -10.45 10.52
C ALA A 39 -14.42 -11.70 10.56
N SER A 40 -14.36 -12.44 9.45
CA SER A 40 -13.69 -13.75 9.38
C SER A 40 -12.15 -13.71 9.47
N MET A 41 -11.55 -12.53 9.52
CA MET A 41 -10.09 -12.40 9.45
C MET A 41 -9.37 -12.70 10.77
N VAL A 42 -10.03 -12.51 11.91
CA VAL A 42 -9.38 -12.60 13.24
C VAL A 42 -10.24 -13.42 14.18
N SER A 43 -9.61 -14.32 14.94
CA SER A 43 -10.30 -15.15 15.93
C SER A 43 -11.13 -14.30 16.91
N SER A 44 -12.37 -14.71 17.16
CA SER A 44 -13.31 -14.03 18.06
C SER A 44 -12.85 -14.00 19.53
N THR A 45 -11.83 -14.78 19.88
CA THR A 45 -11.27 -14.86 21.23
C THR A 45 -10.20 -13.80 21.52
N LEU A 46 -9.74 -13.06 20.51
CA LEU A 46 -8.72 -12.03 20.67
C LEU A 46 -9.29 -10.79 21.36
N SER A 47 -8.61 -10.34 22.41
CA SER A 47 -8.95 -9.11 23.14
C SER A 47 -8.93 -7.88 22.23
N LEU A 48 -9.74 -6.87 22.57
CA LEU A 48 -9.77 -5.59 21.85
C LEU A 48 -8.38 -4.93 21.81
N SER A 49 -7.62 -5.02 22.91
CA SER A 49 -6.25 -4.49 22.99
C SER A 49 -5.31 -5.16 21.99
N SER A 50 -5.38 -6.48 21.85
CA SER A 50 -4.58 -7.24 20.89
C SER A 50 -4.95 -6.88 19.44
N ARG A 51 -6.25 -6.69 19.16
CA ARG A 51 -6.74 -6.25 17.83
C ARG A 51 -6.20 -4.86 17.47
N ASN A 52 -6.22 -3.92 18.42
CA ASN A 52 -5.67 -2.57 18.21
C ASN A 52 -4.16 -2.60 17.91
N ILE A 53 -3.39 -3.41 18.64
CA ILE A 53 -1.95 -3.58 18.39
C ILE A 53 -1.73 -4.15 16.98
N LEU A 54 -2.51 -5.15 16.59
CA LEU A 54 -2.40 -5.78 15.27
C LEU A 54 -2.69 -4.79 14.14
N ILE A 55 -3.73 -3.95 14.27
CA ILE A 55 -4.04 -2.87 13.33
C ILE A 55 -2.86 -1.89 13.26
N GLY A 56 -2.33 -1.47 14.42
CA GLY A 56 -1.18 -0.57 14.47
C GLY A 56 0.04 -1.13 13.74
N LEU A 57 0.38 -2.39 13.98
CA LEU A 57 1.47 -3.07 13.28
C LEU A 57 1.21 -3.16 11.77
N LEU A 58 -0.01 -3.49 11.37
CA LEU A 58 -0.38 -3.64 9.97
C LEU A 58 -0.31 -2.30 9.22
N VAL A 59 -0.82 -1.23 9.83
CA VAL A 59 -0.73 0.13 9.30
C VAL A 59 0.72 0.60 9.22
N ALA A 60 1.55 0.28 10.22
CA ALA A 60 2.96 0.63 10.26
C ALA A 60 3.82 -0.15 9.25
N THR A 61 3.37 -1.32 8.80
CA THR A 61 4.13 -2.19 7.89
C THR A 61 4.41 -1.52 6.55
N TYR A 62 3.45 -0.78 6.00
CA TYR A 62 3.60 -0.05 4.73
C TYR A 62 4.67 1.06 4.80
N PRO A 63 4.57 2.07 5.70
CA PRO A 63 5.58 3.13 5.78
C PRO A 63 6.94 2.59 6.25
N PHE A 64 6.97 1.50 7.02
CA PHE A 64 8.21 0.83 7.39
C PHE A 64 8.96 0.29 6.16
N ALA A 65 8.26 -0.41 5.26
CA ALA A 65 8.86 -0.86 4.01
C ALA A 65 9.26 0.31 3.10
N GLN A 66 8.38 1.31 2.98
CA GLN A 66 8.61 2.51 2.17
C GLN A 66 9.84 3.31 2.62
N PHE A 67 10.09 3.38 3.92
CA PHE A 67 11.25 4.08 4.47
C PHE A 67 12.57 3.55 3.89
N PHE A 68 12.70 2.23 3.73
CA PHE A 68 13.90 1.61 3.15
C PHE A 68 13.87 1.59 1.62
N ALA A 69 12.69 1.41 1.02
CA ALA A 69 12.56 1.27 -0.43
C ALA A 69 12.63 2.61 -1.17
N ALA A 70 12.07 3.69 -0.63
CA ALA A 70 11.97 4.98 -1.31
C ALA A 70 13.33 5.55 -1.75
N PRO A 71 14.40 5.54 -0.92
CA PRO A 71 15.73 5.96 -1.38
C PRO A 71 16.27 5.07 -2.51
N THR A 72 16.10 3.76 -2.39
CA THR A 72 16.61 2.80 -3.38
C THR A 72 15.90 2.92 -4.72
N LEU A 73 14.59 3.10 -4.72
CA LEU A 73 13.79 3.33 -5.92
C LEU A 73 14.08 4.71 -6.52
N GLY A 74 14.33 5.72 -5.69
CA GLY A 74 14.77 7.04 -6.13
C GLY A 74 16.09 6.97 -6.92
N ASP A 75 17.11 6.35 -6.32
CA ASP A 75 18.41 6.15 -6.98
C ASP A 75 18.29 5.32 -8.26
N LEU A 76 17.44 4.28 -8.25
CA LEU A 76 17.19 3.45 -9.42
C LEU A 76 16.45 4.22 -10.51
N SER A 77 15.53 5.10 -10.14
CA SER A 77 14.77 6.00 -11.02
C SER A 77 15.67 6.99 -11.75
N ASP A 78 16.69 7.49 -11.07
CA ASP A 78 17.67 8.38 -11.68
C ASP A 78 18.62 7.63 -12.65
N ARG A 79 18.85 6.33 -12.46
CA ARG A 79 19.70 5.50 -13.35
C ARG A 79 18.97 4.89 -14.55
N LEU A 80 17.78 4.32 -14.32
CA LEU A 80 16.99 3.62 -15.34
C LEU A 80 15.97 4.52 -16.04
N GLY A 81 15.82 5.75 -15.56
CA GLY A 81 14.91 6.76 -16.09
C GLY A 81 13.58 6.80 -15.33
N ARG A 82 13.16 8.02 -14.99
CA ARG A 82 12.02 8.28 -14.10
C ARG A 82 10.70 7.71 -14.55
N ARG A 83 10.43 7.71 -15.86
CA ARG A 83 9.17 7.17 -16.42
C ARG A 83 9.07 5.66 -16.22
N SER A 84 10.17 4.93 -16.43
CA SER A 84 10.19 3.48 -16.33
C SER A 84 9.95 3.02 -14.90
N ILE A 85 10.61 3.65 -13.93
CA ILE A 85 10.45 3.31 -12.52
C ILE A 85 9.07 3.74 -11.99
N LEU A 86 8.53 4.89 -12.41
CA LEU A 86 7.16 5.28 -12.05
C LEU A 86 6.12 4.26 -12.52
N LEU A 87 6.27 3.71 -13.73
CA LEU A 87 5.36 2.69 -14.24
C LEU A 87 5.52 1.37 -13.50
N LEU A 88 6.76 0.96 -13.21
CA LEU A 88 7.05 -0.24 -12.44
C LEU A 88 6.46 -0.16 -11.02
N SER A 89 6.66 0.97 -10.35
CA SER A 89 6.17 1.21 -8.99
C SER A 89 4.64 1.21 -8.96
N THR A 90 4.00 1.93 -9.89
CA THR A 90 2.54 1.97 -10.01
C THR A 90 1.94 0.59 -10.30
N LEU A 91 2.54 -0.19 -11.20
CA LEU A 91 2.09 -1.56 -11.50
C LEU A 91 2.29 -2.50 -10.30
N GLY A 92 3.44 -2.41 -9.63
CA GLY A 92 3.73 -3.18 -8.42
C GLY A 92 2.70 -2.90 -7.33
N THR A 93 2.42 -1.63 -7.05
CA THR A 93 1.41 -1.20 -6.08
C THR A 93 0.02 -1.68 -6.46
N ALA A 94 -0.37 -1.61 -7.74
CA ALA A 94 -1.65 -2.13 -8.21
C ALA A 94 -1.79 -3.64 -7.98
N LEU A 95 -0.75 -4.43 -8.29
CA LEU A 95 -0.74 -5.87 -8.01
C LEU A 95 -0.86 -6.17 -6.52
N MET A 96 -0.21 -5.37 -5.67
CA MET A 96 -0.30 -5.54 -4.22
C MET A 96 -1.66 -5.12 -3.64
N PHE A 97 -2.38 -4.19 -4.27
CA PHE A 97 -3.78 -3.93 -3.95
C PHE A 97 -4.67 -5.14 -4.28
N ILE A 98 -4.47 -5.78 -5.43
CA ILE A 98 -5.19 -7.02 -5.77
C ILE A 98 -4.88 -8.11 -4.73
N LEU A 99 -3.60 -8.30 -4.38
CA LEU A 99 -3.20 -9.27 -3.37
C LEU A 99 -3.82 -8.99 -2.00
N SER A 100 -4.01 -7.71 -1.66
CA SER A 100 -4.68 -7.30 -0.42
C SER A 100 -6.17 -7.61 -0.45
N GLY A 101 -6.84 -7.36 -1.57
CA GLY A 101 -8.23 -7.78 -1.76
C GLY A 101 -8.38 -9.31 -1.62
N LEU A 102 -7.48 -10.07 -2.24
CA LEU A 102 -7.44 -11.53 -2.11
C LEU A 102 -7.20 -11.97 -0.66
N SER A 103 -6.33 -11.29 0.08
CA SER A 103 -6.07 -11.60 1.49
C SER A 103 -7.31 -11.44 2.38
N ILE A 104 -8.17 -10.46 2.06
CA ILE A 104 -9.43 -10.23 2.76
C ILE A 104 -10.42 -11.35 2.41
N VAL A 105 -10.57 -11.68 1.12
CA VAL A 105 -11.48 -12.76 0.67
C VAL A 105 -11.07 -14.12 1.26
N LEU A 106 -9.76 -14.38 1.36
CA LEU A 106 -9.22 -15.61 1.94
C LEU A 106 -9.19 -15.60 3.48
N GLY A 107 -9.50 -14.48 4.13
CA GLY A 107 -9.43 -14.35 5.58
C GLY A 107 -8.01 -14.45 6.17
N SER A 108 -6.97 -14.15 5.39
CA SER A 108 -5.58 -14.35 5.78
C SER A 108 -4.89 -13.04 6.17
N VAL A 109 -4.76 -12.82 7.48
CA VAL A 109 -4.05 -11.66 8.05
C VAL A 109 -2.58 -11.66 7.67
N THR A 110 -1.92 -12.81 7.67
CA THR A 110 -0.51 -12.91 7.27
C THR A 110 -0.31 -12.50 5.82
N LEU A 111 -1.21 -12.91 4.91
CA LEU A 111 -1.13 -12.49 3.52
C LEU A 111 -1.37 -10.99 3.37
N LEU A 112 -2.24 -10.40 4.20
CA LEU A 112 -2.46 -8.97 4.25
C LEU A 112 -1.18 -8.23 4.71
N PHE A 113 -0.46 -8.73 5.72
CA PHE A 113 0.84 -8.16 6.11
C PHE A 113 1.84 -8.20 4.96
N ILE A 114 1.96 -9.34 4.26
CA ILE A 114 2.87 -9.50 3.13
C ILE A 114 2.51 -8.50 2.02
N SER A 115 1.24 -8.39 1.66
CA SER A 115 0.79 -7.48 0.59
C SER A 115 0.96 -6.01 0.98
N ARG A 116 0.90 -5.64 2.27
CA ARG A 116 1.19 -4.27 2.74
C ARG A 116 2.68 -3.98 2.76
N PHE A 117 3.51 -4.92 3.17
CA PHE A 117 4.95 -4.77 3.12
C PHE A 117 5.44 -4.57 1.68
N LEU A 118 5.02 -5.46 0.78
CA LEU A 118 5.39 -5.37 -0.64
C LEU A 118 4.81 -4.12 -1.32
N ALA A 119 3.60 -3.68 -0.96
CA ALA A 119 3.08 -2.41 -1.47
C ALA A 119 3.94 -1.23 -1.05
N GLY A 120 4.44 -1.21 0.20
CA GLY A 120 5.36 -0.17 0.66
C GLY A 120 6.71 -0.20 -0.07
N ILE A 121 7.15 -1.36 -0.57
CA ILE A 121 8.36 -1.44 -1.40
C ILE A 121 8.18 -0.72 -2.74
N PHE A 122 7.00 -0.79 -3.34
CA PHE A 122 6.70 -0.18 -4.64
C PHE A 122 6.09 1.23 -4.53
N ALA A 123 6.04 1.80 -3.33
CA ALA A 123 5.45 3.10 -3.03
C ALA A 123 6.43 4.28 -3.21
#